data_AF-A0AA39NFA2-F1
#
_entry.id   AF-A0AA39NFA2-F1
#
_cell.length_a   1.000
_cell.length_b   1.000
_cell.length_c   1.000
_cell.angle_alpha   90.00
_cell.angle_beta   90.00
_cell.angle_gamma   90.00
#
_symmetry.space_group_name_H-M   'P 1'
#
loop_
_entity.id
_entity.type
_entity.pdbx_description
1 polymer ?
#
loop_
_entity_poly.entity_id
_entity_poly.type
_entity_poly.pdbx_seq_one_letter_code
_entity_poly.pdbx_strand_id
1 'polypeptide(L)'
;MTRRESGSHEPYSQTRPLARRPSREPSATTIRMEDDANIRPTTSNPRKLAADTSPIPIGTTRPTTFTTSVLSQRSHKTVHGQVTILPSRSLLVDFREGERRRGKAGDEVLIISSEGAQIKVFSAPHLSTPCCLAEPTAEFHIDQLPDKYWKQYNDAGRLIDRIKQRSPKLVVHDPDVKYTLMANEPIADVELLFFSPTILSDAKTDKGDVADTARMRIQLSRKARSMEIAVCKSDTHSKEWKKKTFQTTGFNYSIPASDLQDLDQDERNGLDLLAKFLHLCDTYESLGIWSLNTAQSCLNAVNPTYNERNHLKTTGSFARQETHTRTFAFSLTTNRSFAVPPRPPKFPLTTSTSGRIPQTTINKEKENLDPSTYSLVTNFAMADDTTSTARRHGLSCTSQTSGSEARFIPSVGWCVRQGSRVSQGGHYKIMFIDGAALDVDVDEEWAELCDKSGHVMRYHIADGRIERTIGDRMKVFKEFVSLFESDEDVE
;
A
#
# COMPACT_ATOMS: atom_id res chain seq x y z
N MET A 1 9.79 -68.04 19.13
CA MET A 1 9.20 -68.03 17.77
C MET A 1 9.72 -66.81 17.05
N THR A 2 10.52 -67.07 16.03
CA THR A 2 11.24 -66.17 15.13
C THR A 2 10.31 -65.57 14.07
N ARG A 3 10.41 -64.27 13.78
CA ARG A 3 9.95 -63.68 12.50
C ARG A 3 10.59 -62.30 12.28
N ARG A 4 11.73 -62.28 11.58
CA ARG A 4 11.92 -61.92 10.15
C ARG A 4 11.92 -60.41 9.90
N GLU A 5 13.13 -59.88 9.88
CA GLU A 5 13.52 -58.67 9.15
C GLU A 5 13.40 -58.92 7.65
N SER A 6 12.88 -57.92 6.92
CA SER A 6 12.90 -57.87 5.46
C SER A 6 13.62 -56.60 5.04
N GLY A 7 14.87 -56.76 4.63
CA GLY A 7 15.63 -55.74 3.91
C GLY A 7 15.07 -55.53 2.51
N SER A 8 15.11 -54.28 2.06
CA SER A 8 14.91 -53.94 0.66
C SER A 8 16.13 -53.15 0.17
N HIS A 9 16.68 -53.66 -0.93
CA HIS A 9 17.83 -53.18 -1.67
C HIS A 9 17.51 -51.87 -2.41
N GLU A 10 18.37 -50.85 -2.28
CA GLU A 10 18.48 -49.76 -3.25
C GLU A 10 19.47 -50.11 -4.37
N PRO A 11 19.13 -49.87 -5.65
CA PRO A 11 20.10 -49.96 -6.74
C PRO A 11 20.78 -48.62 -7.03
N TYR A 12 22.10 -48.68 -6.91
CA TYR A 12 23.15 -47.86 -7.52
C TYR A 12 22.74 -47.20 -8.86
N SER A 13 22.75 -45.86 -8.92
CA SER A 13 22.62 -45.10 -10.17
C SER A 13 23.88 -44.29 -10.47
N GLN A 14 24.70 -44.93 -11.30
CA GLN A 14 25.56 -44.43 -12.38
C GLN A 14 25.92 -42.93 -12.44
N THR A 15 27.23 -42.74 -12.29
CA THR A 15 28.07 -41.59 -12.66
C THR A 15 27.81 -41.05 -14.07
N ARG A 16 27.61 -39.72 -14.19
CA ARG A 16 27.69 -38.97 -15.46
C ARG A 16 29.11 -38.42 -15.67
N PRO A 17 29.62 -38.37 -16.92
CA PRO A 17 30.97 -37.92 -17.21
C PRO A 17 31.12 -36.40 -17.26
N LEU A 18 32.24 -35.94 -16.70
CA LEU A 18 32.78 -34.58 -16.76
C LEU A 18 33.11 -34.18 -18.20
N ALA A 19 32.42 -33.14 -18.70
CA ALA A 19 32.80 -32.46 -19.92
C ALA A 19 34.04 -31.59 -19.67
N ARG A 20 35.15 -31.93 -20.34
CA ARG A 20 36.39 -31.15 -20.40
C ARG A 20 36.12 -29.80 -21.08
N ARG A 21 36.33 -28.70 -20.35
CA ARG A 21 36.55 -27.36 -20.92
C ARG A 21 38.01 -27.24 -21.36
N PRO A 22 38.30 -26.74 -22.58
CA PRO A 22 39.67 -26.45 -22.98
C PRO A 22 40.16 -25.15 -22.32
N SER A 23 41.30 -25.28 -21.63
CA SER A 23 42.16 -24.21 -21.14
C SER A 23 42.68 -23.35 -22.30
N ARG A 24 42.51 -22.03 -22.21
CA ARG A 24 43.11 -21.07 -23.14
C ARG A 24 43.63 -19.86 -22.37
N GLU A 25 44.91 -19.91 -22.03
CA GLU A 25 45.82 -18.78 -21.80
C GLU A 25 47.27 -19.34 -21.95
N PRO A 26 48.33 -18.54 -22.17
CA PRO A 26 48.41 -17.08 -22.23
C PRO A 26 49.10 -16.56 -23.52
N SER A 27 48.94 -15.28 -23.82
CA SER A 27 49.89 -14.57 -24.69
C SER A 27 50.30 -13.28 -24.02
N ALA A 28 51.53 -13.33 -23.51
CA ALA A 28 52.29 -12.21 -23.02
C ALA A 28 52.49 -11.18 -24.15
N THR A 29 52.32 -9.90 -23.85
CA THR A 29 52.86 -8.82 -24.68
C THR A 29 53.47 -7.79 -23.75
N THR A 30 54.79 -7.94 -23.62
CA THR A 30 55.82 -6.91 -23.70
C THR A 30 55.53 -5.56 -23.04
N ILE A 31 56.14 -5.43 -21.87
CA ILE A 31 56.61 -4.19 -21.26
C ILE A 31 57.52 -3.44 -22.27
N ARG A 32 57.16 -2.20 -22.61
CA ARG A 32 58.10 -1.21 -23.12
C ARG A 32 58.19 -0.08 -22.10
N MET A 33 59.36 0.01 -21.48
CA MET A 33 59.84 1.19 -20.78
C MET A 33 60.33 2.17 -21.84
N GLU A 34 59.75 3.36 -21.89
CA GLU A 34 60.39 4.54 -22.45
C GLU A 34 60.30 5.64 -21.40
N ASP A 35 61.46 5.86 -20.76
CA ASP A 35 61.82 7.11 -20.11
C ASP A 35 61.77 8.22 -21.15
N ASP A 36 61.05 9.30 -20.88
CA ASP A 36 61.50 10.60 -21.34
C ASP A 36 61.03 11.72 -20.42
N ALA A 37 62.02 12.38 -19.83
CA ALA A 37 61.87 13.54 -19.00
C ALA A 37 61.55 14.76 -19.88
N ASN A 38 60.38 15.37 -19.69
CA ASN A 38 60.14 16.70 -20.24
C ASN A 38 59.40 17.58 -19.22
N ILE A 39 60.20 18.39 -18.52
CA ILE A 39 59.75 19.44 -17.62
C ILE A 39 59.16 20.57 -18.48
N ARG A 40 57.84 20.72 -18.45
CA ARG A 40 57.15 21.92 -18.96
C ARG A 40 56.46 22.67 -17.81
N PRO A 41 56.53 24.02 -17.81
CA PRO A 41 56.13 24.84 -16.68
C PRO A 41 54.61 24.89 -16.53
N THR A 42 54.21 24.77 -15.27
CA THR A 42 52.87 24.91 -14.72
C THR A 42 52.30 26.30 -14.98
N THR A 43 51.41 26.41 -15.97
CA THR A 43 50.40 27.47 -16.02
C THR A 43 49.17 27.02 -15.24
N SER A 44 49.00 27.55 -14.03
CA SER A 44 47.85 27.33 -13.17
C SER A 44 46.59 27.94 -13.79
N ASN A 45 45.85 27.13 -14.55
CA ASN A 45 44.47 27.44 -14.92
C ASN A 45 43.58 27.37 -13.67
N PRO A 46 42.80 28.42 -13.35
CA PRO A 46 41.85 28.37 -12.25
C PRO A 46 40.78 27.34 -12.58
N ARG A 47 40.80 26.24 -11.82
CA ARG A 47 39.85 25.14 -11.87
C ARG A 47 38.48 25.69 -11.50
N LYS A 48 37.73 26.11 -12.51
CA LYS A 48 36.32 26.51 -12.40
C LYS A 48 35.58 25.27 -11.92
N LEU A 49 35.20 25.26 -10.64
CA LEU A 49 34.24 24.32 -10.03
C LEU A 49 32.92 24.50 -10.80
N ALA A 50 32.80 23.82 -11.94
CA ALA A 50 31.53 23.65 -12.60
C ALA A 50 30.70 22.80 -11.65
N ALA A 51 29.74 23.45 -10.99
CA ALA A 51 28.67 22.75 -10.30
C ALA A 51 28.03 21.82 -11.33
N ASP A 52 28.24 20.53 -11.15
CA ASP A 52 27.69 19.46 -11.99
C ASP A 52 26.19 19.41 -11.69
N THR A 53 25.44 20.36 -12.23
CA THR A 53 23.98 20.41 -12.14
C THR A 53 23.44 19.45 -13.18
N SER A 54 23.55 18.15 -12.90
CA SER A 54 22.75 17.15 -13.59
C SER A 54 21.28 17.57 -13.46
N PRO A 55 20.52 17.65 -14.57
CA PRO A 55 19.12 18.05 -14.51
C PRO A 55 18.36 17.10 -13.59
N ILE A 56 17.69 17.67 -12.59
CA ILE A 56 16.89 16.92 -11.62
C ILE A 56 15.92 16.02 -12.41
N PRO A 57 15.85 14.71 -12.13
CA PRO A 57 14.92 13.81 -12.80
C PRO A 57 13.49 14.37 -12.67
N ILE A 58 12.85 14.60 -13.82
CA ILE A 58 11.47 15.09 -13.87
C ILE A 58 10.60 14.13 -13.04
N GLY A 59 9.98 14.66 -11.97
CA GLY A 59 9.06 13.90 -11.11
C GLY A 59 9.63 13.42 -9.76
N THR A 60 10.91 13.66 -9.43
CA THR A 60 11.42 13.37 -8.08
C THR A 60 11.58 14.64 -7.26
N THR A 61 10.79 14.77 -6.19
CA THR A 61 10.97 15.84 -5.20
C THR A 61 12.19 15.56 -4.34
N ARG A 62 12.86 16.63 -3.89
CA ARG A 62 13.95 16.54 -2.92
C ARG A 62 13.49 15.71 -1.70
N PRO A 63 14.28 14.72 -1.25
CA PRO A 63 13.95 13.93 -0.07
C PRO A 63 13.73 14.76 1.18
N THR A 64 12.72 14.38 1.97
CA THR A 64 12.46 14.92 3.30
C THR A 64 12.69 13.84 4.35
N THR A 65 13.36 14.18 5.45
CA THR A 65 13.62 13.24 6.54
C THR A 65 12.34 12.62 7.09
N PHE A 66 12.39 11.33 7.39
CA PHE A 66 11.35 10.61 8.13
C PHE A 66 11.98 9.81 9.27
N THR A 67 11.28 9.71 10.41
CA THR A 67 11.76 8.93 11.57
C THR A 67 11.15 7.53 11.60
N THR A 68 11.85 6.56 12.17
CA THR A 68 11.39 5.18 12.43
C THR A 68 11.53 4.80 13.90
N SER A 69 11.90 5.76 14.77
CA SER A 69 12.17 5.59 16.20
C SER A 69 11.07 4.83 16.97
N VAL A 70 9.81 5.12 16.65
CA VAL A 70 8.62 4.55 17.32
C VAL A 70 8.16 3.19 16.76
N LEU A 71 8.72 2.74 15.63
CA LEU A 71 8.24 1.55 14.94
C LEU A 71 8.99 0.29 15.37
N SER A 72 8.27 -0.80 15.62
CA SER A 72 8.86 -2.09 15.98
C SER A 72 9.64 -2.74 14.82
N GLN A 73 10.59 -3.61 15.17
CA GLN A 73 11.33 -4.39 14.19
C GLN A 73 10.38 -5.26 13.37
N ARG A 74 10.33 -5.03 12.06
CA ARG A 74 9.45 -5.76 11.15
C ARG A 74 9.92 -5.63 9.69
N SER A 75 9.72 -6.70 8.94
CA SER A 75 9.92 -6.74 7.49
C SER A 75 8.62 -6.49 6.75
N HIS A 76 8.68 -5.68 5.71
CA HIS A 76 7.57 -5.32 4.84
C HIS A 76 7.96 -5.59 3.39
N LYS A 77 7.27 -6.54 2.75
CA LYS A 77 7.41 -6.80 1.32
C LYS A 77 6.66 -5.75 0.51
N THR A 78 7.15 -5.47 -0.69
CA THR A 78 6.60 -4.50 -1.64
C THR A 78 6.87 -4.97 -3.07
N VAL A 79 6.19 -4.36 -4.04
CA VAL A 79 6.38 -4.63 -5.48
C VAL A 79 7.83 -4.42 -5.94
N HIS A 80 8.58 -3.57 -5.25
CA HIS A 80 9.94 -3.20 -5.63
C HIS A 80 11.01 -3.99 -4.86
N GLY A 81 10.62 -4.78 -3.86
CA GLY A 81 11.54 -5.51 -2.99
C GLY A 81 11.05 -5.51 -1.54
N GLN A 82 11.95 -5.27 -0.59
CA GLN A 82 11.64 -5.37 0.83
C GLN A 82 12.22 -4.18 1.60
N VAL A 83 11.46 -3.71 2.58
CA VAL A 83 11.91 -2.74 3.58
C VAL A 83 11.86 -3.39 4.94
N THR A 84 12.93 -3.28 5.73
CA THR A 84 13.03 -3.90 7.05
C THR A 84 13.43 -2.88 8.10
N ILE A 85 12.59 -2.71 9.11
CA ILE A 85 12.92 -1.93 10.31
C ILE A 85 13.80 -2.82 11.19
N LEU A 86 15.04 -2.39 11.43
CA LEU A 86 16.06 -3.14 12.18
C LEU A 86 15.89 -2.96 13.71
N PRO A 87 16.53 -3.79 14.55
CA PRO A 87 16.51 -3.60 16.02
C PRO A 87 17.00 -2.22 16.46
N SER A 88 17.96 -1.63 15.74
CA SER A 88 18.47 -0.27 15.96
C SER A 88 17.49 0.83 15.56
N ARG A 89 16.29 0.47 15.09
CA ARG A 89 15.30 1.34 14.44
C ARG A 89 15.74 1.93 13.10
N SER A 90 16.97 1.69 12.65
CA SER A 90 17.39 1.99 11.28
C SER A 90 16.55 1.22 10.26
N LEU A 91 16.42 1.74 9.05
CA LEU A 91 15.65 1.15 7.97
C LEU A 91 16.58 0.56 6.91
N LEU A 92 16.48 -0.75 6.68
CA LEU A 92 17.08 -1.41 5.52
C LEU A 92 16.11 -1.36 4.33
N VAL A 93 16.54 -0.77 3.22
CA VAL A 93 15.79 -0.71 1.96
C VAL A 93 16.51 -1.60 0.95
N ASP A 94 15.90 -2.75 0.63
CA ASP A 94 16.36 -3.70 -0.37
C ASP A 94 15.39 -3.72 -1.55
N PHE A 95 15.61 -2.83 -2.52
CA PHE A 95 14.83 -2.76 -3.76
C PHE A 95 15.55 -3.39 -4.96
N ARG A 96 16.53 -4.25 -4.71
CA ARG A 96 17.38 -4.83 -5.74
C ARG A 96 16.58 -5.58 -6.80
N GLU A 97 15.58 -6.36 -6.39
CA GLU A 97 14.70 -7.10 -7.30
C GLU A 97 13.89 -6.16 -8.22
N GLY A 98 13.27 -5.13 -7.66
CA GLY A 98 12.51 -4.15 -8.44
C GLY A 98 13.38 -3.35 -9.42
N GLU A 99 14.59 -3.00 -9.03
CA GLU A 99 15.53 -2.29 -9.91
C GLU A 99 16.03 -3.20 -11.05
N ARG A 100 16.29 -4.50 -10.79
CA ARG A 100 16.64 -5.46 -11.85
C ARG A 100 15.53 -5.64 -12.87
N ARG A 101 14.27 -5.74 -12.43
CA ARG A 101 13.11 -5.82 -13.34
C ARG A 101 12.96 -4.58 -14.23
N ARG A 102 13.46 -3.43 -13.78
CA ARG A 102 13.51 -2.18 -14.55
C ARG A 102 14.75 -2.06 -15.45
N GLY A 103 15.56 -3.11 -15.56
CA GLY A 103 16.79 -3.13 -16.35
C GLY A 103 17.96 -2.37 -15.73
N LYS A 104 17.91 -2.05 -14.43
CA LYS A 104 19.03 -1.45 -13.68
C LYS A 104 19.85 -2.53 -12.97
N ALA A 105 21.05 -2.18 -12.51
CA ALA A 105 21.98 -3.13 -11.89
C ALA A 105 21.41 -3.86 -10.66
N GLY A 106 20.70 -3.13 -9.78
CA GLY A 106 20.10 -3.69 -8.57
C GLY A 106 21.13 -4.33 -7.64
N ASP A 107 22.29 -3.71 -7.51
CA ASP A 107 23.47 -4.19 -6.79
C ASP A 107 23.75 -3.40 -5.51
N GLU A 108 22.87 -2.48 -5.12
CA GLU A 108 23.02 -1.64 -3.93
C GLU A 108 21.81 -1.80 -3.00
N VAL A 109 22.03 -1.66 -1.69
CA VAL A 109 20.99 -1.51 -0.66
C VAL A 109 21.27 -0.29 0.19
N LEU A 110 20.23 0.30 0.78
CA LEU A 110 20.35 1.49 1.65
C LEU A 110 20.05 1.11 3.09
N ILE A 111 20.87 1.59 4.04
CA ILE A 111 20.52 1.64 5.45
C ILE A 111 20.34 3.10 5.84
N ILE A 112 19.13 3.45 6.24
CA ILE A 112 18.74 4.79 6.66
C ILE A 112 18.70 4.81 8.19
N SER A 113 19.35 5.79 8.81
CA SER A 113 19.30 6.00 10.26
C SER A 113 17.87 6.18 10.80
N SER A 114 17.66 5.99 12.10
CA SER A 114 16.34 6.12 12.72
C SER A 114 15.68 7.49 12.54
N GLU A 115 16.47 8.54 12.35
CA GLU A 115 15.99 9.91 12.10
C GLU A 115 15.87 10.26 10.62
N GLY A 116 16.24 9.35 9.72
CA GLY A 116 16.18 9.59 8.28
C GLY A 116 17.30 10.46 7.72
N ALA A 117 18.16 11.03 8.55
CA ALA A 117 19.16 12.03 8.14
C ALA A 117 20.43 11.42 7.54
N GLN A 118 20.92 10.30 8.07
CA GLN A 118 22.08 9.58 7.55
C GLN A 118 21.66 8.37 6.72
N ILE A 119 22.30 8.20 5.56
CA ILE A 119 22.05 7.13 4.60
C ILE A 119 23.38 6.45 4.29
N LYS A 120 23.44 5.13 4.50
CA LYS A 120 24.60 4.29 4.18
C LYS A 120 24.26 3.40 3.00
N VAL A 121 25.11 3.39 1.98
CA VAL A 121 24.96 2.56 0.79
C VAL A 121 25.89 1.36 0.90
N PHE A 122 25.37 0.16 0.67
CA PHE A 122 26.15 -1.07 0.67
C PHE A 122 26.07 -1.75 -0.68
N SER A 123 27.21 -2.25 -1.16
CA SER A 123 27.24 -3.16 -2.31
C SER A 123 26.69 -4.52 -1.91
N ALA A 124 25.72 -5.01 -2.68
CA ALA A 124 25.05 -6.29 -2.50
C ALA A 124 24.66 -6.87 -3.88
N PRO A 125 25.64 -7.29 -4.70
CA PRO A 125 25.41 -7.71 -6.09
C PRO A 125 24.57 -8.98 -6.23
N HIS A 126 24.62 -9.87 -5.24
CA HIS A 126 23.83 -11.11 -5.22
C HIS A 126 22.73 -11.04 -4.17
N LEU A 127 21.51 -11.47 -4.52
CA LEU A 127 20.36 -11.47 -3.61
C LEU A 127 20.62 -12.24 -2.31
N SER A 128 21.47 -13.26 -2.35
CA SER A 128 21.86 -14.09 -1.21
C SER A 128 22.92 -13.47 -0.29
N THR A 129 23.58 -12.39 -0.69
CA THR A 129 24.62 -11.75 0.13
C THR A 129 23.97 -10.96 1.26
N PRO A 130 24.20 -11.34 2.54
CA PRO A 130 23.69 -10.58 3.66
C PRO A 130 24.43 -9.24 3.75
N CYS A 131 23.70 -8.13 3.75
CA CYS A 131 24.28 -6.79 3.85
C CYS A 131 24.90 -6.48 5.22
N CYS A 132 24.66 -7.30 6.24
CA CYS A 132 25.12 -7.06 7.61
C CYS A 132 26.61 -7.34 7.86
N LEU A 133 27.35 -7.83 6.87
CA LEU A 133 28.78 -8.16 7.01
C LEU A 133 29.71 -7.23 6.20
N ALA A 134 29.15 -6.37 5.35
CA ALA A 134 29.93 -5.47 4.50
C ALA A 134 30.07 -4.09 5.15
N GLU A 135 31.19 -3.41 4.87
CA GLU A 135 31.32 -1.98 5.14
C GLU A 135 30.52 -1.15 4.13
N PRO A 136 30.02 0.04 4.51
CA PRO A 136 29.30 0.90 3.60
C PRO A 136 30.24 1.41 2.50
N THR A 137 29.80 1.26 1.24
CA THR A 137 30.52 1.77 0.06
C THR A 137 30.47 3.30 0.01
N ALA A 138 29.41 3.90 0.54
CA ALA A 138 29.29 5.34 0.69
C ALA A 138 28.37 5.70 1.87
N GLU A 139 28.61 6.86 2.46
CA GLU A 139 27.73 7.44 3.48
C GLU A 139 27.37 8.87 3.07
N PHE A 140 26.08 9.21 3.18
CA PHE A 140 25.54 10.51 2.82
C PHE A 140 24.68 11.08 3.94
N HIS A 141 24.74 12.40 4.11
CA HIS A 141 23.67 13.14 4.77
C HIS A 141 22.52 13.37 3.77
N ILE A 142 21.29 13.49 4.24
CA ILE A 142 20.09 13.67 3.40
C ILE A 142 20.22 14.86 2.44
N ASP A 143 20.84 15.96 2.88
CA ASP A 143 21.06 17.16 2.06
C ASP A 143 22.08 16.96 0.93
N GLN A 144 22.91 15.93 1.05
CA GLN A 144 23.99 15.58 0.12
C GLN A 144 23.70 14.26 -0.61
N LEU A 145 22.51 13.68 -0.44
CA LEU A 145 22.15 12.41 -1.04
C LEU A 145 22.09 12.56 -2.57
N PRO A 146 22.84 11.76 -3.35
CA PRO A 146 22.78 11.83 -4.82
C PRO A 146 21.38 11.53 -5.38
N ASP A 147 21.01 12.24 -6.45
CA ASP A 147 19.68 12.17 -7.10
C ASP A 147 19.26 10.74 -7.47
N LYS A 148 20.22 9.86 -7.81
CA LYS A 148 19.95 8.45 -8.12
C LYS A 148 19.24 7.69 -6.99
N TYR A 149 19.40 8.14 -5.74
CA TYR A 149 18.79 7.51 -4.56
C TYR A 149 17.49 8.18 -4.09
N TRP A 150 17.16 9.38 -4.61
CA TRP A 150 16.00 10.14 -4.13
C TRP A 150 14.70 9.35 -4.24
N LYS A 151 14.51 8.66 -5.37
CA LYS A 151 13.33 7.82 -5.58
C LYS A 151 13.21 6.72 -4.53
N GLN A 152 14.27 5.93 -4.34
CA GLN A 152 14.26 4.81 -3.38
C GLN A 152 14.02 5.30 -1.94
N TYR A 153 14.65 6.42 -1.56
CA TYR A 153 14.45 7.04 -0.26
C TYR A 153 12.99 7.51 -0.08
N ASN A 154 12.43 8.24 -1.06
CA ASN A 154 11.07 8.74 -1.00
C ASN A 154 10.03 7.61 -0.97
N ASP A 155 10.24 6.56 -1.77
CA ASP A 155 9.37 5.37 -1.78
C ASP A 155 9.38 4.66 -0.42
N ALA A 156 10.56 4.53 0.20
CA ALA A 156 10.70 3.99 1.56
C ALA A 156 10.00 4.89 2.60
N GLY A 157 10.15 6.22 2.51
CA GLY A 157 9.49 7.18 3.40
C GLY A 157 7.96 7.08 3.32
N ARG A 158 7.39 7.00 2.11
CA ARG A 158 5.94 6.79 1.93
C ARG A 158 5.45 5.49 2.55
N LEU A 159 6.24 4.42 2.45
CA LEU A 159 5.91 3.15 3.11
C LEU A 159 5.94 3.27 4.64
N ILE A 160 6.95 3.94 5.19
CA ILE A 160 7.05 4.21 6.63
C ILE A 160 5.86 5.02 7.13
N ASP A 161 5.44 6.05 6.39
CA ASP A 161 4.24 6.83 6.72
C ASP A 161 2.99 5.94 6.77
N ARG A 162 2.80 5.04 5.79
CA ARG A 162 1.71 4.05 5.80
C ARG A 162 1.79 3.11 7.01
N ILE A 163 2.99 2.67 7.38
CA ILE A 163 3.19 1.82 8.57
C ILE A 163 2.84 2.59 9.85
N LYS A 164 3.26 3.84 9.97
CA LYS A 164 2.95 4.69 11.12
C LYS A 164 1.45 4.95 11.29
N GLN A 165 0.73 5.13 10.18
CA GLN A 165 -0.73 5.34 10.18
C GLN A 165 -1.52 4.17 10.77
N ARG A 166 -0.93 2.97 10.83
CA ARG A 166 -1.53 1.77 11.43
C ARG A 166 -0.81 1.28 12.69
N SER A 167 0.19 2.02 13.15
CA SER A 167 0.98 1.64 14.32
C SER A 167 0.48 2.44 15.53
N PRO A 168 -0.03 1.78 16.58
CA PRO A 168 -0.51 2.48 17.76
C PRO A 168 0.66 3.13 18.52
N LYS A 169 0.50 4.39 18.89
CA LYS A 169 1.41 5.14 19.77
C LYS A 169 0.90 5.17 21.21
N LEU A 170 -0.39 5.46 21.38
CA LEU A 170 -1.07 5.43 22.68
C LEU A 170 -2.39 4.67 22.52
N VAL A 171 -2.65 3.74 23.44
CA VAL A 171 -3.91 3.00 23.50
C VAL A 171 -4.51 3.20 24.87
N VAL A 172 -5.76 3.66 24.92
CA VAL A 172 -6.54 3.80 26.15
C VAL A 172 -7.75 2.88 26.05
N HIS A 173 -8.02 2.15 27.12
CA HIS A 173 -9.15 1.24 27.22
C HIS A 173 -10.17 1.77 28.22
N ASP A 174 -11.41 1.80 27.80
CA ASP A 174 -12.63 2.06 28.58
C ASP A 174 -13.55 0.83 28.38
N PRO A 175 -14.54 0.54 29.25
CA PRO A 175 -15.27 -0.73 29.22
C PRO A 175 -15.83 -1.11 27.84
N ASP A 176 -16.36 -0.12 27.10
CA ASP A 176 -16.99 -0.35 25.81
C ASP A 176 -16.23 0.28 24.64
N VAL A 177 -15.11 0.96 24.89
CA VAL A 177 -14.40 1.76 23.88
C VAL A 177 -12.88 1.62 24.01
N LYS A 178 -12.22 1.34 22.89
CA LYS A 178 -10.76 1.42 22.77
C LYS A 178 -10.40 2.65 21.96
N TYR A 179 -9.62 3.54 22.56
CA TYR A 179 -9.09 4.74 21.92
C TYR A 179 -7.64 4.48 21.51
N THR A 180 -7.28 4.87 20.30
CA THR A 180 -5.93 4.68 19.73
C THR A 180 -5.47 5.97 19.07
N LEU A 181 -4.33 6.50 19.52
CA LEU A 181 -3.55 7.51 18.80
C LEU A 181 -2.47 6.79 18.01
N MET A 182 -2.37 7.06 16.71
CA MET A 182 -1.42 6.40 15.81
C MET A 182 -0.02 7.06 15.86
N ALA A 183 0.96 6.45 15.21
CA ALA A 183 2.37 6.89 15.26
C ALA A 183 2.76 7.88 14.14
N ASN A 184 1.81 8.31 13.30
CA ASN A 184 2.08 9.16 12.13
C ASN A 184 2.15 10.67 12.46
N GLU A 185 3.05 11.01 13.38
CA GLU A 185 3.44 12.38 13.72
C GLU A 185 3.84 13.21 12.49
N PRO A 186 3.73 14.55 12.53
CA PRO A 186 3.42 15.41 13.69
C PRO A 186 1.93 15.54 14.04
N ILE A 187 1.03 15.14 13.13
CA ILE A 187 -0.42 15.21 13.35
C ILE A 187 -0.97 13.78 13.26
N ALA A 188 -0.83 13.04 14.36
CA ALA A 188 -1.12 11.61 14.41
C ALA A 188 -2.62 11.31 14.27
N ASP A 189 -2.96 10.29 13.49
CA ASP A 189 -4.36 9.91 13.29
C ASP A 189 -4.94 9.26 14.55
N VAL A 190 -6.27 9.30 14.68
CA VAL A 190 -7.00 8.81 15.85
C VAL A 190 -8.02 7.77 15.42
N GLU A 191 -8.18 6.72 16.21
CA GLU A 191 -9.17 5.67 16.02
C GLU A 191 -9.87 5.32 17.33
N LEU A 192 -11.19 5.26 17.31
CA LEU A 192 -12.04 4.74 18.38
C LEU A 192 -12.74 3.49 17.88
N LEU A 193 -12.64 2.41 18.65
CA LEU A 193 -13.32 1.15 18.39
C LEU A 193 -14.30 0.85 19.51
N PHE A 194 -15.58 0.77 19.18
CA PHE A 194 -16.68 0.55 20.10
C PHE A 194 -17.07 -0.91 20.08
N PHE A 195 -17.13 -1.52 21.25
CA PHE A 195 -17.54 -2.90 21.41
C PHE A 195 -18.99 -2.95 21.92
N SER A 196 -19.68 -4.04 21.61
CA SER A 196 -20.91 -4.34 22.34
C SER A 196 -20.54 -4.69 23.78
N PRO A 197 -21.29 -4.18 24.78
CA PRO A 197 -21.15 -4.63 26.16
C PRO A 197 -21.54 -6.10 26.16
N THR A 198 -20.54 -6.98 26.03
CA THR A 198 -20.76 -8.42 26.05
C THR A 198 -21.35 -8.71 27.42
N ILE A 199 -22.63 -9.10 27.45
CA ILE A 199 -23.27 -9.55 28.67
C ILE A 199 -22.40 -10.71 29.16
N LEU A 200 -21.71 -10.52 30.29
CA LEU A 200 -20.76 -11.47 30.89
C LEU A 200 -21.43 -12.80 31.34
N SER A 201 -22.63 -13.10 30.84
CA SER A 201 -23.37 -14.31 31.16
C SER A 201 -23.13 -15.39 30.09
N ASP A 202 -22.27 -16.34 30.45
CA ASP A 202 -22.42 -17.77 30.11
C ASP A 202 -22.09 -18.27 28.70
N ALA A 203 -20.98 -17.86 28.11
CA ALA A 203 -20.41 -18.63 27.01
C ALA A 203 -18.90 -18.85 27.18
N LYS A 204 -18.55 -20.06 27.64
CA LYS A 204 -17.23 -20.70 27.50
C LYS A 204 -16.93 -21.02 26.02
N THR A 205 -17.06 -20.04 25.13
CA THR A 205 -16.73 -20.21 23.72
C THR A 205 -15.32 -19.75 23.45
N ASP A 206 -14.68 -20.54 22.59
CA ASP A 206 -13.31 -20.49 22.10
C ASP A 206 -12.73 -19.10 21.90
N LYS A 207 -11.39 -19.01 21.88
CA LYS A 207 -10.56 -17.82 21.63
C LYS A 207 -10.83 -17.19 20.23
N GLY A 208 -12.05 -16.75 19.97
CA GLY A 208 -12.46 -15.99 18.81
C GLY A 208 -11.89 -14.58 18.86
N ASP A 209 -11.50 -14.10 17.69
CA ASP A 209 -10.83 -12.83 17.46
C ASP A 209 -11.63 -11.65 18.04
N VAL A 210 -11.00 -10.85 18.91
CA VAL A 210 -11.62 -9.69 19.59
C VAL A 210 -12.11 -8.64 18.59
N ALA A 211 -11.59 -8.64 17.36
CA ALA A 211 -12.08 -7.81 16.27
C ALA A 211 -13.56 -8.08 15.92
N ASP A 212 -14.07 -9.28 16.21
CA ASP A 212 -15.39 -9.73 15.78
C ASP A 212 -16.54 -9.18 16.64
N THR A 213 -16.24 -8.49 17.74
CA THR A 213 -17.24 -7.89 18.66
C THR A 213 -17.40 -6.37 18.50
N ALA A 214 -16.63 -5.74 17.60
CA ALA A 214 -16.74 -4.31 17.35
C ALA A 214 -18.05 -3.97 16.63
N ARG A 215 -18.84 -3.06 17.22
CA ARG A 215 -20.12 -2.60 16.66
C ARG A 215 -19.99 -1.29 15.88
N MET A 216 -19.00 -0.46 16.20
CA MET A 216 -18.76 0.81 15.54
C MET A 216 -17.28 1.17 15.59
N ARG A 217 -16.79 1.87 14.57
CA ARG A 217 -15.45 2.41 14.48
C ARG A 217 -15.51 3.85 13.99
N ILE A 218 -14.77 4.73 14.65
CA ILE A 218 -14.56 6.11 14.20
C ILE A 218 -13.07 6.29 13.95
N GLN A 219 -12.69 6.67 12.73
CA GLN A 219 -11.31 6.96 12.36
C GLN A 219 -11.21 8.41 11.89
N LEU A 220 -10.33 9.20 12.51
CA LEU A 220 -10.04 10.57 12.14
C LEU A 220 -8.62 10.65 11.56
N SER A 221 -8.52 10.99 10.27
CA SER A 221 -7.26 11.40 9.69
C SER A 221 -7.07 12.90 9.85
N ARG A 222 -6.29 13.29 10.86
CA ARG A 222 -6.09 14.71 11.19
C ARG A 222 -5.32 15.44 10.08
N LYS A 223 -4.34 14.78 9.45
CA LYS A 223 -3.57 15.34 8.32
C LYS A 223 -4.43 15.52 7.06
N ALA A 224 -5.25 14.52 6.72
CA ALA A 224 -6.13 14.59 5.56
C ALA A 224 -7.42 15.40 5.82
N ARG A 225 -7.67 15.76 7.09
CA ARG A 225 -8.91 16.38 7.56
C ARG A 225 -10.15 15.59 7.13
N SER A 226 -10.06 14.26 7.16
CA SER A 226 -11.18 13.37 6.86
C SER A 226 -11.54 12.53 8.07
N MET A 227 -12.83 12.27 8.24
CA MET A 227 -13.35 11.39 9.29
C MET A 227 -14.17 10.28 8.65
N GLU A 228 -14.00 9.08 9.16
CA GLU A 228 -14.73 7.89 8.75
C GLU A 228 -15.48 7.32 9.96
N ILE A 229 -16.76 7.06 9.78
CA ILE A 229 -17.60 6.36 10.75
C ILE A 229 -18.08 5.08 10.08
N ALA A 230 -17.73 3.94 10.66
CA ALA A 230 -18.15 2.63 10.19
C ALA A 230 -18.98 1.95 11.29
N VAL A 231 -20.20 1.54 10.98
CA VAL A 231 -21.11 0.86 11.90
C VAL A 231 -21.36 -0.55 11.40
N CYS A 232 -21.13 -1.55 12.25
CA CYS A 232 -21.39 -2.94 11.96
C CYS A 232 -22.85 -3.27 12.30
N LYS A 233 -23.60 -3.73 11.30
CA LYS A 233 -24.93 -4.31 11.49
C LYS A 233 -24.79 -5.82 11.50
N SER A 234 -25.08 -6.42 12.64
CA SER A 234 -25.14 -7.88 12.79
C SER A 234 -26.57 -8.35 12.51
N ASP A 235 -26.81 -8.89 11.33
CA ASP A 235 -27.99 -9.69 11.05
C ASP A 235 -27.70 -11.16 11.40
N THR A 236 -28.75 -11.99 11.54
CA THR A 236 -28.63 -13.41 11.95
C THR A 236 -27.69 -14.25 11.07
N HIS A 237 -27.36 -13.77 9.87
CA HIS A 237 -26.54 -14.47 8.89
C HIS A 237 -25.37 -13.66 8.34
N SER A 238 -25.23 -12.38 8.68
CA SER A 238 -24.17 -11.53 8.09
C SER A 238 -23.80 -10.35 8.99
N LYS A 239 -22.52 -10.00 8.99
CA LYS A 239 -22.00 -8.75 9.56
C LYS A 239 -21.68 -7.80 8.42
N GLU A 240 -22.52 -6.78 8.23
CA GLU A 240 -22.31 -5.77 7.20
C GLU A 240 -21.84 -4.45 7.83
N TRP A 241 -20.74 -3.90 7.32
CA TRP A 241 -20.24 -2.59 7.74
C TRP A 241 -20.82 -1.48 6.85
N LYS A 242 -21.63 -0.60 7.42
CA LYS A 242 -22.05 0.63 6.77
C LYS A 242 -21.03 1.73 7.09
N LYS A 243 -20.40 2.28 6.05
CA LYS A 243 -19.37 3.31 6.16
C LYS A 243 -19.89 4.67 5.67
N LYS A 244 -19.66 5.71 6.48
CA LYS A 244 -19.87 7.13 6.16
C LYS A 244 -18.51 7.84 6.23
N THR A 245 -18.25 8.75 5.30
CA THR A 245 -16.99 9.51 5.26
C THR A 245 -17.31 10.99 5.13
N PHE A 246 -16.68 11.80 5.97
CA PHE A 246 -16.92 13.23 6.11
C PHE A 246 -15.62 13.99 5.89
N GLN A 247 -15.74 15.20 5.32
CA GLN A 247 -14.66 16.19 5.35
C GLN A 247 -14.81 17.04 6.60
N THR A 248 -13.75 17.10 7.40
CA THR A 248 -13.74 17.89 8.63
C THR A 248 -13.26 19.30 8.33
N THR A 249 -13.86 20.28 9.00
CA THR A 249 -13.50 21.69 8.86
C THR A 249 -12.96 22.25 10.17
N GLY A 250 -12.10 23.26 10.07
CA GLY A 250 -11.52 23.94 11.24
C GLY A 250 -10.48 23.10 12.01
N PHE A 251 -10.04 23.65 13.14
CA PHE A 251 -9.08 23.00 14.05
C PHE A 251 -9.73 21.97 14.98
N ASN A 252 -11.05 22.08 15.18
CA ASN A 252 -11.81 21.20 16.06
C ASN A 252 -12.32 19.94 15.35
N TYR A 253 -11.93 19.73 14.08
CA TYR A 253 -12.38 18.60 13.26
C TYR A 253 -13.90 18.45 13.19
N SER A 254 -14.63 19.58 13.16
CA SER A 254 -16.10 19.56 13.15
C SER A 254 -16.65 19.09 11.80
N ILE A 255 -17.67 18.25 11.87
CA ILE A 255 -18.48 17.81 10.73
C ILE A 255 -19.51 18.92 10.40
N PRO A 256 -19.83 19.18 9.12
CA PRO A 256 -20.90 20.10 8.74
C PRO A 256 -22.24 19.79 9.42
N ALA A 257 -23.01 20.81 9.77
CA ALA A 257 -24.27 20.65 10.49
C ALA A 257 -25.31 19.81 9.71
N SER A 258 -25.29 19.85 8.37
CA SER A 258 -26.12 19.02 7.50
C SER A 258 -25.84 17.54 7.74
N ASP A 259 -24.57 17.16 7.67
CA ASP A 259 -24.12 15.78 7.78
C ASP A 259 -24.29 15.27 9.21
N LEU A 260 -24.17 16.18 10.19
CA LEU A 260 -24.46 15.86 11.58
C LEU A 260 -25.91 15.44 11.76
N GLN A 261 -26.88 15.95 11.01
CA GLN A 261 -28.30 15.56 11.13
C GLN A 261 -28.54 14.10 10.70
N ASP A 262 -27.74 13.58 9.78
CA ASP A 262 -27.83 12.20 9.27
C ASP A 262 -27.19 11.15 10.20
N LEU A 263 -26.62 11.60 11.33
CA LEU A 263 -26.02 10.71 12.32
C LEU A 263 -27.06 10.24 13.35
N ASP A 264 -26.99 8.96 13.67
CA ASP A 264 -27.76 8.38 14.76
C ASP A 264 -27.19 8.80 16.13
N GLN A 265 -27.89 8.44 17.22
CA GLN A 265 -27.49 8.86 18.56
C GLN A 265 -26.16 8.25 19.00
N ASP A 266 -25.87 7.01 18.60
CA ASP A 266 -24.63 6.33 18.96
C ASP A 266 -23.43 6.94 18.22
N GLU A 267 -23.59 7.25 16.94
CA GLU A 267 -22.61 7.97 16.14
C GLU A 267 -22.30 9.34 16.76
N ARG A 268 -23.33 10.10 17.19
CA ARG A 268 -23.15 11.39 17.89
C ARG A 268 -22.42 11.24 19.23
N ASN A 269 -22.82 10.26 20.05
CA ASN A 269 -22.14 9.97 21.30
C ASN A 269 -20.66 9.59 21.07
N GLY A 270 -20.39 8.85 20.00
CA GLY A 270 -19.04 8.51 19.58
C GLY A 270 -18.20 9.73 19.17
N LEU A 271 -18.82 10.72 18.52
CA LEU A 271 -18.16 12.00 18.20
C LEU A 271 -17.84 12.82 19.46
N ASP A 272 -18.72 12.84 20.45
CA ASP A 272 -18.44 13.50 21.73
C ASP A 272 -17.26 12.85 22.47
N LEU A 273 -17.16 11.52 22.43
CA LEU A 273 -16.02 10.78 22.97
C LEU A 273 -14.74 11.03 22.18
N LEU A 274 -14.83 11.11 20.85
CA LEU A 274 -13.69 11.49 20.01
C LEU A 274 -13.18 12.88 20.38
N ALA A 275 -14.06 13.86 20.56
CA ALA A 275 -13.67 15.22 20.96
C ALA A 275 -12.93 15.25 22.30
N LYS A 276 -13.41 14.48 23.30
CA LYS A 276 -12.72 14.34 24.59
C LYS A 276 -11.36 13.68 24.43
N PHE A 277 -11.26 12.62 23.63
CA PHE A 277 -9.99 11.94 23.39
C PHE A 277 -8.99 12.80 22.63
N LEU A 278 -9.45 13.63 21.69
CA LEU A 278 -8.58 14.59 20.99
C LEU A 278 -7.94 15.58 21.96
N HIS A 279 -8.69 16.07 22.95
CA HIS A 279 -8.12 16.93 23.99
C HIS A 279 -7.04 16.22 24.81
N LEU A 280 -7.23 14.93 25.11
CA LEU A 280 -6.21 14.10 25.76
C LEU A 280 -4.98 13.93 24.85
N CYS A 281 -5.16 13.69 23.55
CA CYS A 281 -4.08 13.59 22.58
C CYS A 281 -3.27 14.89 22.48
N ASP A 282 -3.94 16.04 22.39
CA ASP A 282 -3.27 17.36 22.33
C ASP A 282 -2.46 17.62 23.61
N THR A 283 -2.99 17.24 24.77
CA THR A 283 -2.28 17.32 26.06
C THR A 283 -1.06 16.39 26.05
N TYR A 284 -1.21 15.14 25.62
CA TYR A 284 -0.15 14.15 25.54
C TYR A 284 0.97 14.56 24.57
N GLU A 285 0.62 15.06 23.38
CA GLU A 285 1.57 15.54 22.37
C GLU A 285 2.32 16.78 22.88
N SER A 286 1.65 17.69 23.59
CA SER A 286 2.26 18.87 24.20
C SER A 286 3.29 18.51 25.28
N LEU A 287 3.03 17.49 26.09
CA LEU A 287 3.97 17.00 27.10
C LEU A 287 5.24 16.38 26.49
N GLY A 288 5.10 15.72 25.33
CA GLY A 288 6.24 15.16 24.60
C GLY A 288 7.26 16.23 24.20
N ILE A 289 6.78 17.42 23.82
CA ILE A 289 7.63 18.55 23.42
C ILE A 289 8.43 19.09 24.62
N TRP A 290 7.82 19.14 25.81
CA TRP A 290 8.50 19.65 27.01
C TRP A 290 9.60 18.73 27.54
N SER A 291 9.43 17.41 27.36
CA SER A 291 10.45 16.43 27.76
C SER A 291 11.75 16.59 26.95
N LEU A 292 11.64 16.83 25.63
CA LEU A 292 12.83 17.08 24.79
C LEU A 292 13.53 18.40 25.14
N ASN A 293 12.77 19.48 25.35
CA ASN A 293 13.36 20.78 25.68
C ASN A 293 14.06 20.79 27.05
N THR A 294 13.51 20.07 28.02
CA THR A 294 14.10 19.95 29.36
C THR A 294 15.39 19.12 29.32
N ALA A 295 15.41 18.01 28.57
CA ALA A 295 16.60 17.19 28.39
C ALA A 295 17.73 17.93 27.64
N GLN A 296 17.41 18.73 26.62
CA GLN A 296 18.39 19.57 25.94
C GLN A 296 18.92 20.71 26.83
N SER A 297 18.09 21.30 27.69
CA SER A 297 18.53 22.34 28.62
C SER A 297 19.47 21.81 29.70
N CYS A 298 19.28 20.56 30.17
CA CYS A 298 20.17 19.93 31.16
C CYS A 298 21.54 19.55 30.57
N LEU A 299 21.61 19.17 29.29
CA LEU A 299 22.88 18.83 28.63
C LEU A 299 23.76 20.05 28.37
N ASN A 300 23.17 21.24 28.20
CA ASN A 300 23.91 22.48 28.00
C ASN A 300 24.37 23.15 29.30
N ALA A 301 23.94 22.65 30.47
CA ALA A 301 24.28 23.21 31.78
C ALA A 301 25.50 22.55 32.47
N VAL A 302 26.10 21.53 31.87
CA VAL A 302 27.29 20.85 32.43
C VAL A 302 28.56 21.39 31.77
N ASN A 303 29.04 22.54 32.28
CA ASN A 303 30.44 22.91 32.17
C ASN A 303 31.19 22.29 33.37
N PRO A 304 32.11 21.32 33.19
CA PRO A 304 32.91 20.83 34.29
C PRO A 304 34.11 21.76 34.48
N THR A 305 33.99 22.68 35.43
CA THR A 305 35.18 23.26 36.06
C THR A 305 35.61 22.31 37.17
N TYR A 306 36.88 21.92 37.12
CA TYR A 306 37.53 20.85 37.88
C TYR A 306 37.62 21.11 39.40
N ASN A 307 37.87 20.01 40.12
CA ASN A 307 38.39 19.83 41.49
C ASN A 307 37.43 19.98 42.68
N GLU A 308 37.07 18.85 43.29
CA GLU A 308 37.79 18.41 44.49
C GLU A 308 37.54 16.93 44.80
N ARG A 309 38.62 16.24 45.20
CA ARG A 309 38.60 14.91 45.81
C ARG A 309 37.76 14.98 47.08
N ASN A 310 36.87 14.02 47.32
CA ASN A 310 36.84 13.31 48.60
C ASN A 310 36.06 12.00 48.53
N HIS A 311 36.67 11.00 49.16
CA HIS A 311 36.12 9.70 49.53
C HIS A 311 34.80 9.81 50.29
N LEU A 312 33.78 9.00 49.93
CA LEU A 312 33.03 8.24 50.94
C LEU A 312 32.25 7.06 50.33
N LYS A 313 31.90 6.16 51.24
CA LYS A 313 31.64 4.73 51.10
C LYS A 313 30.26 4.39 50.56
N THR A 314 30.27 3.29 49.83
CA THR A 314 29.20 2.36 49.46
C THR A 314 28.28 1.99 50.61
N THR A 315 26.96 2.08 50.40
CA THR A 315 25.93 1.05 50.71
C THR A 315 24.54 1.58 50.31
N GLY A 316 23.77 0.79 49.56
CA GLY A 316 22.38 1.14 49.23
C GLY A 316 21.79 0.34 48.08
N SER A 317 21.43 -0.90 48.36
CA SER A 317 20.65 -1.77 47.47
C SER A 317 19.25 -1.18 47.28
N PHE A 318 18.88 -0.87 46.03
CA PHE A 318 17.49 -0.63 45.64
C PHE A 318 17.09 -1.62 44.56
N ALA A 319 16.18 -2.52 44.93
CA ALA A 319 15.52 -3.45 44.04
C ALA A 319 14.66 -2.70 43.03
N ARG A 320 14.97 -2.87 41.74
CA ARG A 320 14.22 -2.33 40.61
C ARG A 320 13.12 -3.32 40.26
N GLN A 321 11.87 -2.93 40.50
CA GLN A 321 10.69 -3.71 40.12
C GLN A 321 10.39 -3.45 38.64
N GLU A 322 10.59 -4.47 37.80
CA GLU A 322 10.27 -4.42 36.36
C GLU A 322 8.78 -4.66 36.13
N THR A 323 8.07 -3.64 35.67
CA THR A 323 6.70 -3.76 35.16
C THR A 323 6.76 -4.25 33.70
N HIS A 324 6.47 -5.54 33.49
CA HIS A 324 6.31 -6.12 32.16
C HIS A 324 4.94 -5.75 31.56
N THR A 325 4.90 -4.74 30.68
CA THR A 325 3.79 -4.55 29.74
C THR A 325 4.00 -5.46 28.52
N ARG A 326 3.18 -6.52 28.40
CA ARG A 326 3.14 -7.39 27.22
C ARG A 326 2.25 -6.75 26.14
N THR A 327 2.86 -6.36 25.02
CA THR A 327 2.15 -5.82 23.84
C THR A 327 1.78 -6.98 22.91
N PHE A 328 0.46 -7.20 22.70
CA PHE A 328 -0.04 -8.12 21.68
C PHE A 328 -0.16 -7.40 20.33
N ALA A 329 0.41 -7.99 19.28
CA ALA A 329 0.29 -7.51 17.91
C ALA A 329 -1.02 -8.01 17.30
N PHE A 330 -1.90 -7.09 16.89
CA PHE A 330 -3.09 -7.38 16.09
C PHE A 330 -2.89 -6.88 14.66
N SER A 331 -3.19 -7.74 13.68
CA SER A 331 -3.32 -7.37 12.27
C SER A 331 -4.72 -6.81 12.05
N LEU A 332 -4.83 -5.59 11.55
CA LEU A 332 -6.10 -5.02 11.08
C LEU A 332 -5.87 -4.38 9.71
N THR A 333 -6.61 -4.88 8.73
CA THR A 333 -6.80 -4.32 7.39
C THR A 333 -7.85 -3.21 7.46
N THR A 334 -7.73 -2.12 6.68
CA THR A 334 -8.83 -1.35 6.05
C THR A 334 -8.39 -0.03 5.38
N ASN A 335 -9.09 0.25 4.28
CA ASN A 335 -8.87 1.31 3.27
C ASN A 335 -9.46 2.69 3.65
N ARG A 336 -8.76 3.78 3.29
CA ARG A 336 -9.17 5.20 3.43
C ARG A 336 -9.79 5.77 2.14
N SER A 337 -10.69 6.75 2.23
CA SER A 337 -11.18 7.52 1.06
C SER A 337 -11.14 9.04 1.28
N PHE A 338 -10.87 9.78 0.20
CA PHE A 338 -11.00 11.24 0.05
C PHE A 338 -12.42 11.57 -0.44
N ALA A 339 -12.88 12.82 -0.32
CA ALA A 339 -14.14 13.23 -0.95
C ALA A 339 -13.95 13.29 -2.47
N VAL A 340 -14.58 12.34 -3.16
CA VAL A 340 -14.49 12.16 -4.61
C VAL A 340 -15.84 12.53 -5.25
N PRO A 341 -15.89 13.09 -6.47
CA PRO A 341 -17.12 13.19 -7.26
C PRO A 341 -17.91 11.87 -7.25
N PRO A 342 -19.26 11.90 -7.27
CA PRO A 342 -20.11 10.74 -7.04
C PRO A 342 -19.68 9.56 -7.92
N ARG A 343 -19.50 8.39 -7.29
CA ARG A 343 -19.19 7.15 -7.98
C ARG A 343 -20.31 6.87 -9.00
N PRO A 344 -19.98 6.60 -10.27
CA PRO A 344 -21.00 6.29 -11.26
C PRO A 344 -21.77 5.02 -10.86
N PRO A 345 -23.07 4.93 -11.22
CA PRO A 345 -23.91 3.81 -10.88
C PRO A 345 -23.31 2.50 -11.40
N LYS A 346 -23.47 1.41 -10.63
CA LYS A 346 -23.04 0.07 -11.04
C LYS A 346 -23.75 -0.29 -12.35
N PHE A 347 -23.01 -0.42 -13.44
CA PHE A 347 -23.58 -0.81 -14.72
C PHE A 347 -24.02 -2.27 -14.70
N PRO A 348 -25.11 -2.65 -15.37
CA PRO A 348 -25.43 -4.04 -15.63
C PRO A 348 -24.31 -4.67 -16.48
N LEU A 349 -23.82 -5.84 -16.08
CA LEU A 349 -22.91 -6.64 -16.90
C LEU A 349 -23.59 -6.94 -18.24
N THR A 350 -23.16 -6.27 -19.30
CA THR A 350 -23.49 -6.70 -20.67
C THR A 350 -22.56 -7.86 -20.98
N THR A 351 -23.04 -9.09 -20.79
CA THR A 351 -22.40 -10.26 -21.38
C THR A 351 -22.46 -10.10 -22.90
N SER A 352 -21.34 -9.77 -23.52
CA SER A 352 -21.18 -9.77 -24.97
C SER A 352 -21.28 -11.21 -25.46
N THR A 353 -22.50 -11.66 -25.77
CA THR A 353 -22.72 -12.90 -26.50
C THR A 353 -22.18 -12.68 -27.92
N SER A 354 -20.96 -13.17 -28.17
CA SER A 354 -20.36 -13.25 -29.49
C SER A 354 -21.31 -14.01 -30.42
N GLY A 355 -22.00 -13.24 -31.28
CA GLY A 355 -22.95 -13.75 -32.25
C GLY A 355 -22.23 -14.52 -33.36
N ARG A 356 -22.35 -15.85 -33.30
CA ARG A 356 -21.96 -16.76 -34.37
C ARG A 356 -22.84 -16.50 -35.59
N ILE A 357 -22.24 -15.98 -36.66
CA ILE A 357 -22.86 -15.76 -37.97
C ILE A 357 -23.38 -17.10 -38.52
N PRO A 358 -24.69 -17.26 -38.81
CA PRO A 358 -25.17 -18.35 -39.64
C PRO A 358 -25.17 -17.87 -41.10
N GLN A 359 -24.43 -18.57 -41.95
CA GLN A 359 -24.60 -18.51 -43.40
C GLN A 359 -26.05 -18.88 -43.71
N THR A 360 -26.80 -17.96 -44.30
CA THR A 360 -28.11 -18.24 -44.88
C THR A 360 -28.05 -18.00 -46.39
N THR A 361 -28.39 -19.08 -47.07
CA THR A 361 -28.54 -19.25 -48.51
C THR A 361 -29.61 -18.31 -49.04
N ILE A 362 -29.28 -17.72 -50.19
CA ILE A 362 -30.15 -16.96 -51.08
C ILE A 362 -31.34 -17.84 -51.47
N ASN A 363 -32.56 -17.37 -51.22
CA ASN A 363 -33.73 -17.69 -52.05
C ASN A 363 -34.68 -16.49 -52.12
N LYS A 364 -35.09 -16.21 -53.35
CA LYS A 364 -36.03 -15.17 -53.79
C LYS A 364 -37.46 -15.62 -53.53
N GLU A 365 -38.32 -14.70 -53.07
CA GLU A 365 -39.72 -14.47 -53.49
C GLU A 365 -40.27 -13.31 -52.63
N LYS A 366 -40.59 -12.12 -53.19
CA LYS A 366 -41.87 -11.70 -53.77
C LYS A 366 -43.08 -11.96 -52.85
N GLU A 367 -43.58 -10.92 -52.16
CA GLU A 367 -44.84 -10.21 -52.49
C GLU A 367 -45.32 -9.25 -51.40
N ASN A 368 -46.24 -8.39 -51.83
CA ASN A 368 -46.83 -7.17 -51.25
C ASN A 368 -47.70 -7.33 -49.99
N LEU A 369 -48.09 -6.15 -49.47
CA LEU A 369 -49.32 -5.75 -48.74
C LEU A 369 -49.21 -5.53 -47.22
N ASP A 370 -48.99 -4.27 -46.84
CA ASP A 370 -49.91 -3.30 -46.20
C ASP A 370 -51.13 -3.78 -45.36
N PRO A 371 -51.70 -2.92 -44.49
CA PRO A 371 -51.78 -3.16 -43.05
C PRO A 371 -53.23 -3.26 -42.56
N SER A 372 -53.44 -3.46 -41.25
CA SER A 372 -54.42 -2.72 -40.41
C SER A 372 -54.92 -3.51 -39.19
N THR A 373 -55.16 -2.75 -38.09
CA THR A 373 -56.20 -2.94 -37.04
C THR A 373 -56.15 -4.24 -36.21
N TYR A 374 -56.32 -4.32 -34.89
CA TYR A 374 -57.29 -3.78 -33.91
C TYR A 374 -56.62 -3.93 -32.52
N SER A 375 -56.62 -2.95 -31.60
CA SER A 375 -57.64 -2.58 -30.61
C SER A 375 -58.10 -3.68 -29.62
N LEU A 376 -58.26 -3.23 -28.35
CA LEU A 376 -58.93 -3.82 -27.17
C LEU A 376 -58.02 -4.60 -26.19
N VAL A 377 -57.72 -4.03 -25.00
CA VAL A 377 -58.55 -4.04 -23.76
C VAL A 377 -58.69 -5.49 -23.26
N THR A 378 -58.20 -5.88 -22.08
CA THR A 378 -58.86 -5.66 -20.77
C THR A 378 -57.96 -6.13 -19.62
N ASN A 379 -58.11 -5.50 -18.45
CA ASN A 379 -57.60 -5.86 -17.13
C ASN A 379 -58.05 -7.25 -16.63
N PHE A 380 -57.29 -7.86 -15.70
CA PHE A 380 -57.70 -8.58 -14.46
C PHE A 380 -56.40 -9.11 -13.81
N ALA A 381 -55.91 -8.53 -12.70
CA ALA A 381 -56.22 -8.81 -11.29
C ALA A 381 -55.82 -10.21 -10.77
N MET A 382 -54.84 -10.18 -9.85
CA MET A 382 -54.63 -10.97 -8.62
C MET A 382 -55.24 -12.38 -8.50
N ALA A 383 -54.39 -13.36 -8.18
CA ALA A 383 -54.54 -14.19 -6.98
C ALA A 383 -53.28 -15.02 -6.70
N ASP A 384 -52.99 -15.15 -5.40
CA ASP A 384 -52.16 -16.16 -4.73
C ASP A 384 -52.40 -17.58 -5.26
N ASP A 385 -51.40 -18.48 -5.18
CA ASP A 385 -51.18 -19.25 -3.96
C ASP A 385 -50.18 -20.43 -4.17
N THR A 386 -49.51 -20.80 -3.07
CA THR A 386 -49.17 -22.18 -2.69
C THR A 386 -48.01 -22.94 -3.37
N THR A 387 -46.90 -23.01 -2.61
CA THR A 387 -45.96 -24.12 -2.38
C THR A 387 -45.82 -25.28 -3.38
N SER A 388 -44.57 -25.55 -3.79
CA SER A 388 -44.06 -26.91 -3.98
C SER A 388 -42.52 -26.95 -4.09
N THR A 389 -41.89 -27.48 -3.05
CA THR A 389 -40.81 -28.49 -3.08
C THR A 389 -39.88 -28.55 -4.30
N ALA A 390 -38.61 -28.16 -4.12
CA ALA A 390 -37.51 -28.63 -4.94
C ALA A 390 -36.36 -29.14 -4.06
N ARG A 391 -36.05 -30.42 -4.26
CA ARG A 391 -34.98 -31.19 -3.63
C ARG A 391 -33.60 -30.64 -4.00
N ARG A 392 -32.72 -30.78 -3.02
CA ARG A 392 -31.25 -30.70 -3.09
C ARG A 392 -30.68 -31.31 -4.37
N HIS A 393 -29.91 -30.51 -5.09
CA HIS A 393 -28.60 -30.93 -5.58
C HIS A 393 -27.59 -29.85 -5.17
N GLY A 394 -26.70 -30.23 -4.25
CA GLY A 394 -25.62 -29.38 -3.79
C GLY A 394 -24.56 -29.25 -4.88
N LEU A 395 -24.46 -28.06 -5.45
CA LEU A 395 -23.25 -27.54 -6.04
C LEU A 395 -22.93 -26.26 -5.28
N SER A 396 -21.97 -26.37 -4.37
CA SER A 396 -21.37 -25.24 -3.67
C SER A 396 -20.60 -24.40 -4.68
N CYS A 397 -21.27 -23.44 -5.32
CA CYS A 397 -20.61 -22.31 -5.94
C CYS A 397 -20.24 -21.32 -4.83
N THR A 398 -18.99 -21.41 -4.35
CA THR A 398 -18.36 -20.31 -3.63
C THR A 398 -18.32 -19.11 -4.58
N SER A 399 -19.27 -18.21 -4.45
CA SER A 399 -19.24 -16.90 -5.09
C SER A 399 -18.13 -16.06 -4.44
N GLN A 400 -16.87 -16.34 -4.79
CA GLN A 400 -15.79 -15.38 -4.62
C GLN A 400 -16.15 -14.16 -5.46
N THR A 401 -16.66 -13.11 -4.83
CA THR A 401 -16.92 -11.83 -5.48
C THR A 401 -15.60 -11.34 -6.07
N SER A 402 -15.49 -11.28 -7.39
CA SER A 402 -14.36 -10.65 -8.08
C SER A 402 -14.26 -9.22 -7.58
N GLY A 403 -13.18 -8.91 -6.84
CA GLY A 403 -12.95 -7.59 -6.26
C GLY A 403 -12.88 -6.56 -7.37
N SER A 404 -13.82 -5.62 -7.38
CA SER A 404 -13.72 -4.43 -8.23
C SER A 404 -13.06 -3.34 -7.40
N GLU A 405 -11.90 -2.87 -7.83
CA GLU A 405 -11.19 -1.76 -7.21
C GLU A 405 -11.42 -0.48 -8.01
N ALA A 406 -11.45 0.68 -7.33
CA ALA A 406 -11.60 1.97 -8.00
C ALA A 406 -10.58 2.98 -7.48
N ARG A 407 -10.01 3.77 -8.39
CA ARG A 407 -9.05 4.85 -8.11
C ARG A 407 -9.55 6.13 -8.76
N PHE A 408 -9.19 7.27 -8.18
CA PHE A 408 -9.53 8.58 -8.71
C PHE A 408 -8.30 9.47 -8.78
N ILE A 409 -8.12 10.11 -9.93
CA ILE A 409 -7.10 11.14 -10.15
C ILE A 409 -7.84 12.45 -10.44
N PRO A 410 -7.69 13.51 -9.63
CA PRO A 410 -8.48 14.74 -9.76
C PRO A 410 -8.48 15.42 -11.14
N SER A 411 -7.34 15.42 -11.83
CA SER A 411 -7.19 16.02 -13.16
C SER A 411 -7.69 15.13 -14.30
N VAL A 412 -8.05 13.89 -14.01
CA VAL A 412 -8.33 12.87 -15.02
C VAL A 412 -9.74 12.34 -14.87
N GLY A 413 -10.10 11.79 -13.70
CA GLY A 413 -11.36 11.10 -13.47
C GLY A 413 -11.20 9.80 -12.69
N TRP A 414 -12.17 8.89 -12.87
CA TRP A 414 -12.26 7.61 -12.18
C TRP A 414 -11.68 6.49 -13.03
N CYS A 415 -11.00 5.53 -12.41
CA CYS A 415 -10.67 4.25 -13.02
C CYS A 415 -11.20 3.12 -12.14
N VAL A 416 -11.86 2.13 -12.76
CA VAL A 416 -12.32 0.92 -12.10
C VAL A 416 -11.59 -0.27 -12.71
N ARG A 417 -10.84 -1.01 -11.89
CA ARG A 417 -10.22 -2.28 -12.26
C ARG A 417 -11.15 -3.41 -11.86
N GLN A 418 -11.50 -4.27 -12.80
CA GLN A 418 -12.14 -5.55 -12.54
C GLN A 418 -11.06 -6.62 -12.64
N GLY A 419 -10.78 -7.29 -11.51
CA GLY A 419 -9.80 -8.36 -11.49
C GLY A 419 -10.21 -9.52 -12.40
N SER A 420 -9.33 -9.92 -13.31
CA SER A 420 -9.47 -11.17 -14.07
C SER A 420 -9.12 -12.34 -13.14
N ARG A 421 -9.88 -13.44 -13.23
CA ARG A 421 -9.60 -14.64 -12.42
C ARG A 421 -8.45 -15.49 -12.98
N VAL A 422 -8.02 -15.21 -14.21
CA VAL A 422 -7.20 -16.16 -15.00
C VAL A 422 -5.80 -15.62 -15.29
N SER A 423 -5.58 -14.31 -15.16
CA SER A 423 -4.37 -13.63 -15.62
C SER A 423 -4.07 -12.38 -14.80
N GLN A 424 -2.80 -11.93 -14.87
CA GLN A 424 -2.37 -10.66 -14.29
C GLN A 424 -2.90 -9.44 -15.07
N GLY A 425 -3.37 -9.64 -16.30
CA GLY A 425 -4.12 -8.63 -17.02
C GLY A 425 -5.49 -8.45 -16.37
N GLY A 426 -5.94 -7.20 -16.27
CA GLY A 426 -7.25 -6.85 -15.73
C GLY A 426 -8.03 -6.06 -16.76
N HIS A 427 -9.33 -5.93 -16.53
CA HIS A 427 -10.20 -5.06 -17.31
C HIS A 427 -10.33 -3.70 -16.60
N TYR A 428 -9.96 -2.63 -17.29
CA TYR A 428 -9.88 -1.28 -16.71
C TYR A 428 -10.83 -0.34 -17.42
N LYS A 429 -11.76 0.24 -16.67
CA LYS A 429 -12.68 1.26 -17.18
C LYS A 429 -12.36 2.62 -16.59
N ILE A 430 -11.88 3.53 -17.43
CA ILE A 430 -11.55 4.91 -17.07
C ILE A 430 -12.66 5.84 -17.54
N MET A 431 -13.23 6.62 -16.64
CA MET A 431 -14.22 7.66 -16.93
C MET A 431 -13.56 9.00 -16.68
N PHE A 432 -13.36 9.75 -17.75
CA PHE A 432 -12.67 11.03 -17.73
C PHE A 432 -13.61 12.16 -17.31
N ILE A 433 -13.05 13.22 -16.73
CA ILE A 433 -13.79 14.43 -16.33
C ILE A 433 -14.44 15.16 -17.52
N ASP A 434 -13.98 14.90 -18.74
CA ASP A 434 -14.55 15.45 -19.98
C ASP A 434 -15.75 14.67 -20.52
N GLY A 435 -16.17 13.62 -19.80
CA GLY A 435 -17.32 12.78 -20.13
C GLY A 435 -17.01 11.59 -21.05
N ALA A 436 -15.80 11.49 -21.59
CA ALA A 436 -15.41 10.31 -22.36
C ALA A 436 -14.99 9.14 -21.44
N ALA A 437 -15.02 7.92 -21.98
CA ALA A 437 -14.65 6.71 -21.25
C ALA A 437 -13.69 5.84 -22.07
N LEU A 438 -12.63 5.34 -21.45
CA LEU A 438 -11.69 4.38 -22.06
C LEU A 438 -11.83 3.05 -21.33
N ASP A 439 -12.22 2.01 -22.05
CA ASP A 439 -12.23 0.63 -21.58
C ASP A 439 -11.00 -0.10 -22.12
N VAL A 440 -10.25 -0.78 -21.27
CA VAL A 440 -9.01 -1.47 -21.64
C VAL A 440 -9.05 -2.88 -21.12
N ASP A 441 -9.02 -3.85 -22.04
CA ASP A 441 -8.84 -5.26 -21.71
C ASP A 441 -7.40 -5.66 -22.04
N VAL A 442 -6.62 -5.87 -20.98
CA VAL A 442 -5.20 -6.23 -21.12
C VAL A 442 -5.06 -7.68 -21.61
N ASP A 443 -5.99 -8.56 -21.27
CA ASP A 443 -5.93 -9.98 -21.63
C ASP A 443 -6.29 -10.19 -23.10
N GLU A 444 -7.30 -9.47 -23.58
CA GLU A 444 -7.72 -9.49 -24.98
C GLU A 444 -6.98 -8.47 -25.87
N GLU A 445 -5.99 -7.76 -25.31
CA GLU A 445 -5.13 -6.78 -25.99
C GLU A 445 -5.89 -5.69 -26.78
N TRP A 446 -7.01 -5.18 -26.26
CA TRP A 446 -7.76 -4.09 -26.91
C TRP A 446 -8.10 -2.94 -25.97
N ALA A 447 -8.36 -1.78 -26.58
CA ALA A 447 -8.84 -0.59 -25.91
C ALA A 447 -10.02 0.03 -26.69
N GLU A 448 -11.10 0.37 -26.01
CA GLU A 448 -12.29 0.99 -26.56
C GLU A 448 -12.48 2.38 -25.97
N LEU A 449 -12.43 3.41 -26.81
CA LEU A 449 -12.71 4.79 -26.42
C LEU A 449 -14.14 5.14 -26.83
N CYS A 450 -14.98 5.44 -25.85
CA CYS A 450 -16.25 6.10 -26.03
C CYS A 450 -16.06 7.61 -25.79
N ASP A 451 -16.24 8.42 -26.82
CA ASP A 451 -16.12 9.87 -26.68
C ASP A 451 -17.34 10.50 -25.98
N LYS A 452 -17.28 11.81 -25.73
CA LYS A 452 -18.38 12.57 -25.11
C LYS A 452 -19.66 12.62 -25.96
N SER A 453 -19.59 12.27 -27.25
CA SER A 453 -20.73 12.19 -28.15
C SER A 453 -21.37 10.79 -28.19
N GLY A 454 -20.77 9.82 -27.48
CA GLY A 454 -21.19 8.42 -27.49
C GLY A 454 -20.62 7.61 -28.66
N HIS A 455 -19.70 8.17 -29.45
CA HIS A 455 -19.04 7.43 -30.52
C HIS A 455 -17.99 6.50 -29.90
N VAL A 456 -18.16 5.21 -30.15
CA VAL A 456 -17.28 4.14 -29.71
C VAL A 456 -16.25 3.79 -30.79
N MET A 457 -14.96 3.86 -30.44
CA MET A 457 -13.84 3.46 -31.30
C MET A 457 -13.00 2.38 -30.60
N ARG A 458 -12.84 1.21 -31.22
CA ARG A 458 -12.06 0.09 -30.69
C ARG A 458 -10.71 -0.02 -31.40
N TYR A 459 -9.66 -0.21 -30.63
CA TYR A 459 -8.27 -0.29 -31.06
C TYR A 459 -7.62 -1.55 -30.50
N HIS A 460 -6.73 -2.17 -31.28
CA HIS A 460 -5.85 -3.21 -30.78
C HIS A 460 -4.62 -2.55 -30.14
N ILE A 461 -4.19 -2.98 -28.94
CA ILE A 461 -3.10 -2.35 -28.19
C ILE A 461 -1.77 -2.44 -28.94
N ALA A 462 -1.55 -3.55 -29.65
CA ALA A 462 -0.36 -3.74 -30.49
C ALA A 462 -0.35 -2.90 -31.79
N ASP A 463 -1.46 -2.24 -32.16
CA ASP A 463 -1.49 -1.40 -33.37
C ASP A 463 -0.85 -0.04 -33.09
N GLY A 464 0.27 0.25 -33.77
CA GLY A 464 0.99 1.52 -33.65
C GLY A 464 0.18 2.77 -34.01
N ARG A 465 -1.03 2.62 -34.58
CA ARG A 465 -1.98 3.72 -34.79
C ARG A 465 -2.57 4.26 -33.49
N ILE A 466 -2.60 3.46 -32.42
CA ILE A 466 -3.19 3.81 -31.11
C ILE A 466 -2.53 5.05 -30.49
N GLU A 467 -1.22 5.22 -30.70
CA GLU A 467 -0.45 6.34 -30.14
C GLU A 467 -0.89 7.70 -30.69
N ARG A 468 -1.42 7.74 -31.92
CA ARG A 468 -1.82 9.00 -32.56
C ARG A 468 -3.22 9.45 -32.16
N THR A 469 -4.15 8.52 -31.95
CA THR A 469 -5.57 8.83 -31.71
C THR A 469 -5.90 8.92 -30.24
N ILE A 470 -5.38 8.00 -29.42
CA ILE A 470 -5.72 7.90 -27.98
C ILE A 470 -4.48 7.88 -27.08
N GLY A 471 -3.30 8.20 -27.62
CA GLY A 471 -2.02 8.09 -26.91
C GLY A 471 -1.98 8.80 -25.56
N ASP A 472 -2.56 10.00 -25.45
CA ASP A 472 -2.59 10.74 -24.18
C ASP A 472 -3.50 10.08 -23.13
N ARG A 473 -4.64 9.50 -23.55
CA ARG A 473 -5.50 8.72 -22.66
C ARG A 473 -4.86 7.39 -22.27
N MET A 474 -4.06 6.80 -23.15
CA MET A 474 -3.31 5.58 -22.86
C MET A 474 -2.15 5.83 -21.86
N LYS A 475 -1.54 7.03 -21.87
CA LYS A 475 -0.57 7.43 -20.82
C LYS A 475 -1.23 7.47 -19.44
N VAL A 476 -2.44 8.03 -19.36
CA VAL A 476 -3.26 8.05 -18.14
C VAL A 476 -3.59 6.64 -17.67
N PHE A 477 -3.90 5.72 -18.58
CA PHE A 477 -4.10 4.32 -18.22
C PHE A 477 -2.89 3.72 -17.50
N LYS A 478 -1.67 3.95 -18.01
CA LYS A 478 -0.43 3.50 -17.36
C LYS A 478 -0.26 4.09 -15.94
N GLU A 479 -0.67 5.34 -15.74
CA GLU A 479 -0.69 5.97 -14.43
C GLU A 479 -1.64 5.23 -13.47
N PHE A 480 -2.87 4.94 -13.91
CA PHE A 480 -3.82 4.17 -13.09
C PHE A 480 -3.32 2.76 -12.78
N VAL A 481 -2.77 2.02 -13.75
CA VAL A 481 -2.20 0.68 -13.51
C VAL A 481 -1.18 0.73 -12.38
N SER A 482 -0.30 1.73 -12.36
CA SER A 482 0.68 1.89 -11.27
C SER A 482 0.06 2.16 -9.89
N LEU A 483 -1.16 2.71 -9.83
CA LEU A 483 -1.92 2.92 -8.59
C LEU A 483 -2.62 1.66 -8.08
N PHE A 484 -2.92 0.70 -8.97
CA PHE A 484 -3.51 -0.58 -8.56
C PHE A 484 -2.42 -1.58 -8.15
N GLU A 485 -1.28 -1.57 -8.83
CA GLU A 485 -0.12 -2.40 -8.44
C GLU A 485 0.46 -2.02 -7.08
N SER A 486 0.22 -0.80 -6.58
CA SER A 486 0.75 -0.36 -5.28
C SER A 486 0.09 -1.01 -4.05
N ASP A 487 -1.05 -1.67 -4.24
CA ASP A 487 -1.94 -2.11 -3.16
C ASP A 487 -2.09 -3.63 -3.04
N GLU A 488 -1.91 -4.41 -4.12
CA GLU A 488 -1.99 -5.90 -4.09
C GLU A 488 -0.90 -6.56 -3.24
N ASP A 489 0.14 -5.82 -2.83
CA ASP A 489 1.28 -6.35 -2.07
C ASP A 489 1.20 -6.11 -0.55
N VAL A 490 0.04 -5.72 -0.02
CA VAL A 490 -0.16 -5.44 1.42
C VAL A 490 -0.95 -6.55 2.14
N GLU A 491 -1.44 -7.58 1.44
CA GLU A 491 -2.05 -8.78 2.06
C GLU A 491 -1.04 -9.84 2.53
#